data_AF-A0A2E5U7U5-F1
#
_entry.id   AF-A0A2E5U7U5-F1
#
_cell.length_a   1.000
_cell.length_b   1.000
_cell.length_c   1.000
_cell.angle_alpha   90.00
_cell.angle_beta   90.00
_cell.angle_gamma   90.00
#
_symmetry.space_group_name_H-M   'P 1'
#
loop_
_entity.id
_entity.type
_entity.pdbx_description
1 polymer ?
#
loop_
_entity_poly.entity_id
_entity_poly.type
_entity_poly.pdbx_seq_one_letter_code
_entity_poly.pdbx_strand_id
1 'polypeptide(L)'
;MADNIKTGVGFIIPVASLIGFVLSILSSNYFNGIIFIIAGMIVWMLYILVVESTTPALMGNILILFIVLLSLAVFLNYGISQNIFGGYELKSDGSLIALLVLFFGGIIGMIFRQYISGLPAPSLSSEDLVLVNKALEKSKNIDNTKSDPKVIVVKQEMPREKDEEDEEERDYSQMYAYPPDYYEEYEDEEYEDEEYEDEE
;
A
#
# COMPACT_ATOMS: atom_id res chain seq x y z
N MET A 1 3.81 -23.35 4.83
CA MET A 1 5.22 -23.59 4.43
C MET A 1 5.47 -23.24 2.96
N ALA A 2 4.60 -23.64 2.03
CA ALA A 2 4.74 -23.29 0.61
C ALA A 2 4.71 -21.77 0.33
N ASP A 3 3.87 -21.02 1.06
CA ASP A 3 3.76 -19.56 0.86
C ASP A 3 5.05 -18.82 1.23
N ASN A 4 5.77 -19.29 2.26
CA ASN A 4 7.07 -18.71 2.64
C ASN A 4 8.11 -18.89 1.53
N ILE A 5 8.03 -19.97 0.76
CA ILE A 5 8.95 -20.25 -0.36
C ILE A 5 8.59 -19.36 -1.55
N LYS A 6 7.30 -19.22 -1.89
CA LYS A 6 6.83 -18.35 -2.97
C LYS A 6 7.16 -16.87 -2.71
N THR A 7 6.90 -16.40 -1.50
CA THR A 7 7.23 -15.05 -1.05
C THR A 7 8.76 -14.87 -1.02
N GLY A 8 9.51 -15.88 -0.57
CA GLY A 8 10.97 -15.89 -0.56
C GLY A 8 11.60 -15.74 -1.95
N VAL A 9 11.09 -16.47 -2.94
CA VAL A 9 11.55 -16.36 -4.35
C VAL A 9 11.26 -14.97 -4.93
N GLY A 10 10.16 -14.34 -4.49
CA GLY A 10 9.82 -12.98 -4.88
C GLY A 10 10.89 -11.93 -4.51
N PHE A 11 11.70 -12.16 -3.47
CA PHE A 11 12.77 -11.24 -3.08
C PHE A 11 13.98 -11.23 -4.02
N ILE A 12 14.13 -12.23 -4.88
CA ILE A 12 15.24 -12.28 -5.84
C ILE A 12 15.13 -11.13 -6.85
N ILE A 13 13.90 -10.76 -7.23
CA ILE A 13 13.62 -9.69 -8.19
C ILE A 13 14.13 -8.32 -7.69
N PRO A 14 13.73 -7.81 -6.50
CA PRO A 14 14.23 -6.53 -5.99
C PRO A 14 15.75 -6.58 -5.73
N VAL A 15 16.31 -7.71 -5.31
CA VAL A 15 17.77 -7.85 -5.16
C VAL A 15 18.49 -7.74 -6.51
N ALA A 16 17.98 -8.41 -7.56
CA ALA A 16 18.55 -8.31 -8.91
C ALA A 16 18.45 -6.87 -9.45
N SER A 17 17.34 -6.18 -9.19
CA SER A 17 17.17 -4.76 -9.52
C SER A 17 18.20 -3.88 -8.78
N LEU A 18 18.43 -4.12 -7.49
CA LEU A 18 19.45 -3.42 -6.71
C LEU A 18 20.85 -3.60 -7.31
N ILE A 19 21.19 -4.83 -7.72
CA ILE A 19 22.48 -5.12 -8.38
C ILE A 19 22.59 -4.34 -9.70
N GLY A 20 21.54 -4.34 -10.53
CA GLY A 20 21.51 -3.57 -11.77
C GLY A 20 21.66 -2.06 -11.56
N PHE A 21 21.04 -1.54 -10.50
CA PHE A 21 21.19 -0.14 -10.08
C PHE A 21 22.64 0.19 -9.69
N VAL A 22 23.26 -0.64 -8.85
CA VAL A 22 24.66 -0.46 -8.43
C VAL A 22 25.60 -0.49 -9.65
N LEU A 23 25.44 -1.46 -10.55
CA LEU A 23 26.23 -1.54 -11.78
C LEU A 23 26.07 -0.30 -12.68
N SER A 24 24.87 0.28 -12.69
CA SER A 24 24.59 1.50 -13.46
C SER A 24 25.30 2.72 -12.87
N ILE A 25 25.36 2.85 -11.54
CA ILE A 25 26.15 3.89 -10.86
C ILE A 25 27.65 3.71 -11.18
N LEU A 26 28.18 2.49 -11.07
CA LEU A 26 29.60 2.22 -11.37
C LEU A 26 29.97 2.59 -12.81
N SER A 27 29.04 2.37 -13.74
CA SER A 27 29.22 2.70 -15.17
C SER A 27 28.99 4.18 -15.48
N SER A 28 28.75 5.03 -14.47
CA SER A 28 28.35 6.45 -14.61
C SER A 28 27.11 6.68 -15.48
N ASN A 29 26.28 5.64 -15.67
CA ASN A 29 25.04 5.71 -16.44
C ASN A 29 23.85 5.72 -15.47
N TYR A 30 23.57 6.90 -14.91
CA TYR A 30 22.52 7.08 -13.92
C TYR A 30 21.11 6.88 -14.50
N PHE A 31 20.92 7.12 -15.80
CA PHE A 31 19.65 6.89 -16.49
C PHE A 31 19.26 5.42 -16.47
N ASN A 32 20.21 4.52 -16.75
CA ASN A 32 20.00 3.09 -16.60
C ASN A 32 19.67 2.70 -15.15
N GLY A 33 20.26 3.38 -14.17
CA GLY A 33 19.94 3.17 -12.76
C GLY A 33 18.46 3.42 -12.45
N ILE A 34 17.90 4.51 -12.98
CA ILE A 34 16.48 4.83 -12.85
C ILE A 34 15.63 3.70 -13.45
N ILE A 35 15.99 3.22 -14.65
CA ILE A 35 15.27 2.13 -15.33
C ILE A 35 15.28 0.85 -14.48
N PHE A 36 16.43 0.45 -13.94
CA PHE A 36 16.51 -0.78 -13.13
C PHE A 36 15.63 -0.72 -11.89
N ILE A 37 15.55 0.43 -11.22
CA ILE A 37 14.69 0.62 -10.04
C ILE A 37 13.22 0.56 -10.43
N ILE A 38 12.79 1.32 -11.45
CA ILE A 38 11.39 1.35 -11.89
C ILE A 38 10.95 -0.02 -12.41
N ALA A 39 11.74 -0.60 -13.33
CA ALA A 39 11.43 -1.92 -13.90
C ALA A 39 11.46 -3.01 -12.82
N GLY A 40 12.43 -2.97 -11.91
CA GLY A 40 12.51 -3.89 -10.79
C GLY A 40 11.26 -3.86 -9.90
N MET A 41 10.79 -2.66 -9.57
CA MET A 41 9.58 -2.48 -8.78
C MET A 41 8.33 -2.97 -9.52
N ILE A 42 8.19 -2.63 -10.79
CA ILE A 42 7.03 -3.06 -11.59
C ILE A 42 7.01 -4.58 -11.73
N VAL A 43 8.13 -5.20 -12.09
CA VAL A 43 8.23 -6.66 -12.25
C VAL A 43 7.99 -7.37 -10.93
N TRP A 44 8.48 -6.83 -9.83
CA TRP A 44 8.26 -7.40 -8.50
C TRP A 44 6.79 -7.31 -8.07
N MET A 45 6.15 -6.16 -8.28
CA MET A 45 4.71 -5.99 -8.01
C MET A 45 3.86 -6.94 -8.86
N LEU A 46 4.20 -7.08 -10.14
CA LEU A 46 3.53 -7.99 -11.06
C LEU A 46 3.72 -9.45 -10.63
N TYR A 47 4.92 -9.84 -10.19
CA TYR A 47 5.18 -11.17 -9.67
C TYR A 47 4.29 -11.50 -8.47
N ILE A 48 4.19 -10.58 -7.49
CA ILE A 48 3.35 -10.80 -6.31
C ILE A 48 1.88 -10.95 -6.70
N LEU A 49 1.41 -10.14 -7.66
CA LEU A 49 0.05 -10.20 -8.18
C LEU A 49 -0.24 -11.54 -8.89
N VAL A 50 0.63 -11.98 -9.79
CA VAL A 50 0.43 -13.20 -10.59
C VAL A 50 0.56 -14.47 -9.76
N VAL A 51 1.49 -14.49 -8.79
CA VAL A 51 1.75 -15.68 -7.97
C VAL A 51 0.77 -15.81 -6.80
N GLU A 52 -0.13 -14.83 -6.62
CA GLU A 52 -1.05 -14.71 -5.48
C GLU A 52 -0.33 -14.95 -4.16
N SER A 53 0.88 -14.40 -4.05
CA SER A 53 1.72 -14.60 -2.87
C SER A 53 1.18 -13.76 -1.72
N THR A 54 1.22 -14.29 -0.49
CA THR A 54 0.95 -13.48 0.70
C THR A 54 1.86 -12.25 0.68
N THR A 55 1.25 -11.07 0.82
CA THR A 55 1.97 -9.80 0.79
C THR A 55 3.03 -9.83 1.89
N PRO A 56 4.33 -9.68 1.57
CA PRO A 56 5.37 -9.78 2.57
C PRO A 56 5.21 -8.67 3.62
N ALA A 57 5.34 -9.00 4.90
CA ALA A 57 5.28 -8.02 5.99
C ALA A 57 6.32 -6.88 5.84
N LEU A 58 7.40 -7.13 5.09
CA LEU A 58 8.46 -6.18 4.80
C LEU A 58 8.21 -5.33 3.54
N MET A 59 7.08 -5.51 2.85
CA MET A 59 6.78 -4.88 1.56
C MET A 59 6.90 -3.36 1.62
N GLY A 60 6.29 -2.73 2.63
CA GLY A 60 6.35 -1.27 2.80
C GLY A 60 7.77 -0.76 3.01
N ASN A 61 8.60 -1.50 3.77
CA ASN A 61 10.00 -1.12 4.00
C ASN A 61 10.82 -1.18 2.71
N ILE A 62 10.59 -2.21 1.89
CA ILE A 62 11.24 -2.37 0.58
C ILE A 62 10.81 -1.23 -0.34
N LEU A 63 9.51 -0.91 -0.38
CA LEU A 63 8.97 0.17 -1.20
C LEU A 63 9.63 1.52 -0.83
N ILE A 64 9.69 1.84 0.47
CA ILE A 64 10.37 3.05 0.97
C ILE A 64 11.84 3.07 0.53
N LEU A 65 12.56 1.95 0.68
CA LEU A 65 13.96 1.84 0.26
C LEU A 65 14.10 2.12 -1.25
N PHE A 66 13.23 1.54 -2.08
CA PHE A 66 13.26 1.73 -3.53
C PHE A 66 12.97 3.17 -3.94
N ILE A 67 12.07 3.87 -3.23
CA ILE A 67 11.82 5.29 -3.49
C ILE A 67 13.05 6.14 -3.12
N VAL A 68 13.69 5.85 -2.00
CA VAL A 68 14.91 6.56 -1.58
C VAL A 68 16.00 6.36 -2.64
N LEU A 69 16.17 5.14 -3.14
CA LEU A 69 17.11 4.85 -4.22
C LEU A 69 16.69 5.53 -5.55
N LEU A 70 15.39 5.58 -5.87
CA LEU A 70 14.88 6.24 -7.07
C LEU A 70 15.19 7.74 -7.02
N SER A 71 14.92 8.39 -5.90
CA SER A 71 15.24 9.81 -5.69
C SER A 71 16.74 10.06 -5.83
N LEU A 72 17.58 9.19 -5.26
CA LEU A 72 19.03 9.28 -5.43
C LEU A 72 19.44 9.14 -6.90
N ALA A 73 18.86 8.19 -7.64
CA ALA A 73 19.13 7.98 -9.06
C ALA A 73 18.78 9.22 -9.90
N VAL A 74 17.60 9.79 -9.66
CA VAL A 74 17.13 11.02 -10.31
C VAL A 74 18.04 12.19 -9.96
N PHE A 75 18.46 12.31 -8.69
CA PHE A 75 19.39 13.35 -8.26
C PHE A 75 20.75 13.23 -8.94
N LEU A 76 21.31 12.03 -9.04
CA LEU A 76 22.59 11.80 -9.72
C LEU A 76 22.50 12.07 -11.23
N ASN A 77 21.36 11.80 -11.86
CA ASN A 77 21.18 12.03 -13.29
C ASN A 77 20.92 13.49 -13.65
N TYR A 78 20.06 14.17 -12.90
CA TYR A 78 19.57 15.51 -13.24
C TYR A 78 20.05 16.61 -12.28
N GLY A 79 20.34 16.28 -11.03
CA GLY A 79 20.74 17.23 -9.98
C GLY A 79 22.24 17.57 -9.97
N ILE A 80 23.07 16.75 -10.61
CA ILE A 80 24.51 16.98 -10.71
C ILE A 80 24.88 17.19 -12.18
N SER A 81 25.68 18.22 -12.44
CA SER A 81 26.30 18.44 -13.74
C SER A 81 27.80 18.64 -13.60
N GLN A 82 28.55 18.21 -14.62
CA GLN A 82 29.97 18.47 -14.71
C GLN A 82 30.19 19.77 -15.48
N ASN A 83 30.86 20.71 -14.84
CA ASN A 83 31.36 21.91 -15.49
C ASN A 83 32.51 21.54 -16.44
N ILE A 84 32.74 22.36 -17.46
CA ILE A 84 33.82 22.19 -18.45
C ILE A 84 35.24 22.17 -17.84
N PHE A 85 35.38 22.63 -16.60
CA PHE A 85 36.61 22.57 -15.80
C PHE A 85 36.72 21.32 -14.91
N GLY A 86 35.80 20.37 -15.04
CA GLY A 86 35.77 19.13 -14.26
C GLY A 86 35.22 19.28 -12.83
N GLY A 87 34.68 20.44 -12.48
CA GLY A 87 33.98 20.66 -11.21
C GLY A 87 32.54 20.14 -11.26
N TYR A 88 31.97 19.79 -10.11
CA TYR A 88 30.54 19.45 -10.00
C TYR A 88 29.72 20.69 -9.67
N GLU A 89 28.72 20.96 -10.49
CA GLU A 89 27.74 22.02 -10.29
C GLU A 89 26.37 21.39 -10.00
N LEU A 90 25.75 21.84 -8.90
CA LEU A 90 24.42 21.38 -8.50
C LEU A 90 23.36 22.15 -9.29
N LYS A 91 22.54 21.40 -10.02
CA LYS A 91 21.38 21.95 -10.73
C LYS A 91 20.17 21.92 -9.80
N SER A 92 19.70 23.11 -9.42
CA SER A 92 18.52 23.28 -8.56
C SER A 92 17.29 22.56 -9.10
N ASP A 93 17.09 22.59 -10.41
CA ASP A 93 15.89 22.05 -11.06
C ASP A 93 15.83 20.52 -10.93
N GLY A 94 16.95 19.83 -11.20
CA GLY A 94 17.05 18.38 -11.04
C GLY A 94 17.00 17.95 -9.57
N SER A 95 17.56 18.75 -8.67
CA SER A 95 17.47 18.51 -7.23
C SER A 95 16.04 18.63 -6.71
N LEU A 96 15.26 19.60 -7.22
CA LEU A 96 13.87 19.79 -6.82
C LEU A 96 13.01 18.61 -7.28
N ILE A 97 13.19 18.14 -8.52
CA ILE A 97 12.49 16.94 -9.03
C ILE A 97 12.81 15.72 -8.16
N ALA A 98 14.08 15.49 -7.81
CA ALA A 98 14.46 14.38 -6.94
C ALA A 98 13.81 14.46 -5.55
N LEU A 99 13.71 15.67 -4.98
CA LEU A 99 13.06 15.91 -3.68
C LEU A 99 11.54 15.67 -3.78
N LEU A 100 10.91 16.09 -4.87
CA LEU A 100 9.50 15.85 -5.12
C LEU A 100 9.20 14.35 -5.18
N VAL A 101 10.01 13.60 -5.93
CA VAL A 101 9.92 12.14 -6.01
C VAL A 101 10.09 11.49 -4.64
N LEU A 102 11.05 11.96 -3.82
CA LEU A 102 11.26 11.47 -2.46
C LEU A 102 10.06 11.74 -1.56
N PHE A 103 9.50 12.95 -1.64
CA PHE A 103 8.41 13.39 -0.77
C PHE A 103 7.12 12.63 -1.09
N PHE A 104 6.66 12.69 -2.33
CA PHE A 104 5.42 12.01 -2.73
C PHE A 104 5.57 10.49 -2.70
N GLY A 105 6.68 9.96 -3.23
CA GLY A 105 6.97 8.55 -3.16
C GLY A 105 7.05 8.09 -1.70
N GLY A 106 7.79 8.81 -0.85
CA GLY A 106 8.00 8.44 0.55
C GLY A 106 6.69 8.35 1.33
N ILE A 107 5.77 9.29 1.11
CA ILE A 107 4.43 9.25 1.70
C ILE A 107 3.68 7.99 1.22
N ILE A 108 3.67 7.71 -0.09
CA ILE A 108 3.04 6.50 -0.64
C ILE A 108 3.64 5.23 0.00
N GLY A 109 4.96 5.16 0.13
CA GLY A 109 5.64 4.03 0.76
C GLY A 109 5.29 3.87 2.25
N MET A 110 5.18 4.98 2.98
CA MET A 110 4.73 4.97 4.38
C MET A 110 3.29 4.52 4.52
N ILE A 111 2.40 4.98 3.63
CA ILE A 111 1.01 4.56 3.57
C ILE A 111 0.93 3.04 3.33
N PHE A 112 1.63 2.51 2.33
CA PHE A 112 1.67 1.05 2.08
C PHE A 112 2.21 0.25 3.27
N ARG A 113 3.22 0.77 3.97
CA ARG A 113 3.72 0.15 5.20
C ARG A 113 2.62 0.06 6.27
N GLN A 114 1.85 1.13 6.46
CA GLN A 114 0.76 1.16 7.44
C GLN A 114 -0.40 0.25 7.04
N TYR A 115 -0.81 0.22 5.77
CA TYR A 115 -1.89 -0.67 5.31
C TYR A 115 -1.53 -2.15 5.46
N ILE A 116 -0.27 -2.54 5.23
CA ILE A 116 0.17 -3.95 5.36
C ILE A 116 0.47 -4.33 6.82
N SER A 117 0.96 -3.38 7.62
CA SER A 117 1.25 -3.61 9.06
C SER A 117 0.05 -3.37 9.97
N GLY A 118 -1.07 -2.89 9.42
CA GLY A 118 -2.25 -2.39 10.13
C GLY A 118 -3.26 -3.45 10.55
N LEU A 119 -3.02 -4.75 10.27
CA LEU A 119 -3.63 -5.77 11.10
C LEU A 119 -2.73 -5.91 12.33
N PRO A 120 -3.12 -5.36 13.50
CA PRO A 120 -2.43 -5.70 14.73
C PRO A 120 -2.45 -7.22 14.82
N ALA A 121 -1.27 -7.84 14.89
CA ALA A 121 -1.19 -9.18 15.43
C ALA A 121 -1.97 -9.12 16.76
N PRO A 122 -2.91 -10.03 17.03
CA PRO A 122 -3.72 -9.99 18.24
C PRO A 122 -2.81 -10.23 19.45
N SER A 123 -2.09 -9.19 19.88
CA SER A 123 -1.45 -9.14 21.16
C SER A 123 -2.59 -9.06 22.16
N LEU A 124 -2.65 -10.05 23.03
CA LEU A 124 -3.58 -10.10 24.15
C LEU A 124 -3.66 -8.72 24.80
N SER A 125 -4.88 -8.26 25.08
CA SER A 125 -5.08 -7.01 25.83
C SER A 125 -4.27 -7.07 27.13
N SER A 126 -3.82 -5.94 27.65
CA SER A 126 -3.10 -5.87 28.93
C SER A 126 -3.87 -6.59 30.05
N GLU A 127 -5.20 -6.60 29.97
CA GLU A 127 -6.08 -7.31 30.89
C GLU A 127 -6.08 -8.83 30.68
N ASP A 128 -6.11 -9.28 29.43
CA ASP A 128 -5.98 -10.71 29.09
C ASP A 128 -4.62 -11.27 29.52
N LEU A 129 -3.54 -10.48 29.41
CA LEU A 129 -2.21 -10.85 29.88
C LEU A 129 -2.19 -11.08 31.39
N VAL A 130 -2.90 -10.26 32.17
CA VAL A 130 -3.03 -10.44 33.63
C VAL A 130 -3.81 -11.71 33.97
N LEU A 131 -4.88 -12.01 33.23
CA LEU A 131 -5.67 -13.23 33.41
C LEU A 131 -4.87 -14.50 33.07
N VAL A 132 -4.11 -14.47 31.98
CA VAL A 132 -3.20 -15.56 31.59
C VAL A 132 -2.10 -15.75 32.64
N ASN A 133 -1.48 -14.68 33.11
CA ASN A 133 -0.44 -14.76 34.15
C ASN A 133 -1.01 -15.32 35.47
N LYS A 134 -2.21 -14.89 35.87
CA LYS A 134 -2.90 -15.41 37.06
C LYS A 134 -3.28 -16.89 36.92
N ALA A 135 -3.68 -17.32 35.71
CA ALA A 135 -3.96 -18.72 35.42
C ALA A 135 -2.67 -19.58 35.45
N LEU A 136 -1.56 -19.06 34.94
CA LEU A 136 -0.26 -19.71 34.98
C LEU A 136 0.25 -19.86 36.42
N GLU A 137 0.13 -18.84 37.27
CA GLU A 137 0.50 -18.90 38.69
C GLU A 137 -0.36 -19.90 39.47
N LYS A 138 -1.67 -19.94 39.21
CA LYS A 138 -2.58 -20.91 39.82
C LYS A 138 -2.28 -22.34 39.37
N SER A 139 -1.78 -22.52 38.15
CA SER A 139 -1.38 -23.85 37.63
C SER A 139 -0.10 -24.38 38.28
N LYS A 140 0.83 -23.50 38.67
CA LYS A 140 2.10 -23.87 39.33
C LYS A 140 1.92 -24.37 40.77
N ASN A 141 0.79 -24.04 41.40
CA ASN A 141 0.46 -24.41 42.78
C ASN A 141 -0.28 -25.77 42.89
N ILE A 142 -0.57 -26.44 41.77
CA ILE A 142 -1.27 -27.73 41.74
C ILE A 142 -0.28 -28.78 41.23
N ASP A 143 0.07 -29.69 42.14
CA ASP A 143 0.94 -30.86 42.02
C ASP A 143 1.39 -31.25 40.58
N ASN A 144 2.71 -31.22 40.35
CA ASN A 144 3.38 -31.49 39.07
C ASN A 144 3.38 -32.99 38.66
N THR A 145 2.51 -33.82 39.23
CA THR A 145 2.57 -35.28 39.10
C THR A 145 1.63 -35.85 38.03
N LYS A 146 0.85 -35.03 37.32
CA LYS A 146 0.10 -35.46 36.12
C LYS A 146 0.38 -34.55 34.92
N SER A 147 1.09 -35.14 33.95
CA SER A 147 1.44 -34.60 32.64
C SER A 147 0.22 -34.56 31.69
N ASP A 148 -0.86 -33.90 32.09
CA ASP A 148 -1.98 -33.66 31.19
C ASP A 148 -1.83 -32.28 30.54
N PRO A 149 -1.92 -32.16 29.20
CA PRO A 149 -1.82 -30.86 28.53
C PRO A 149 -3.01 -29.98 28.93
N LYS A 150 -2.72 -28.88 29.64
CA LYS A 150 -3.74 -27.89 30.05
C LYS A 150 -3.87 -26.82 28.97
N VAL A 151 -5.02 -26.76 28.32
CA VAL A 151 -5.35 -25.77 27.28
C VAL A 151 -5.99 -24.55 27.95
N ILE A 152 -5.35 -23.38 27.84
CA ILE A 152 -5.94 -22.11 28.25
C ILE A 152 -6.68 -21.54 27.03
N VAL A 153 -8.00 -21.63 27.04
CA VAL A 153 -8.85 -21.03 25.99
C VAL A 153 -9.24 -19.63 26.48
N VAL A 154 -8.53 -18.61 25.99
CA VAL A 154 -8.98 -17.22 26.15
C VAL A 154 -9.98 -16.95 25.03
N LYS A 155 -11.24 -16.68 25.39
CA LYS A 155 -12.21 -16.12 24.46
C LYS A 155 -11.80 -14.68 24.22
N GLN A 156 -11.08 -14.42 23.13
CA GLN A 156 -10.95 -13.08 22.60
C GLN A 156 -12.31 -12.71 22.02
N GLU A 157 -13.15 -12.10 22.84
CA GLU A 157 -14.27 -11.34 22.32
C GLU A 157 -13.65 -10.13 21.63
N MET A 158 -13.71 -10.09 20.28
CA MET A 158 -13.65 -8.81 19.60
C MET A 158 -14.67 -7.90 20.30
N PRO A 159 -14.32 -6.65 20.63
CA PRO A 159 -15.28 -5.76 21.27
C PRO A 159 -16.55 -5.79 20.42
N ARG A 160 -17.63 -6.36 20.98
CA ARG A 160 -18.95 -6.00 20.49
C ARG A 160 -19.08 -4.53 20.85
N GLU A 161 -19.10 -3.69 19.83
CA GLU A 161 -19.65 -2.35 19.97
C GLU A 161 -20.97 -2.51 20.74
N LYS A 162 -21.04 -1.83 21.88
CA LYS A 162 -22.34 -1.63 22.51
C LYS A 162 -23.11 -0.77 21.53
N ASP A 163 -24.11 -1.37 20.90
CA ASP A 163 -25.21 -0.66 20.29
C ASP A 163 -25.87 0.20 21.39
N GLU A 164 -25.43 1.43 21.52
CA GLU A 164 -26.26 2.54 21.94
C GLU A 164 -26.54 3.35 20.67
N GLU A 165 -27.80 3.31 20.26
CA GLU A 165 -28.40 4.01 19.12
C GLU A 165 -28.03 5.50 19.12
N ASP A 166 -27.29 5.93 18.09
CA ASP A 166 -27.42 7.24 17.44
C ASP A 166 -26.90 7.06 15.99
N GLU A 167 -27.81 6.61 15.12
CA GLU A 167 -27.61 6.43 13.68
C GLU A 167 -27.44 7.80 12.99
N GLU A 168 -26.20 8.19 12.71
CA GLU A 168 -25.90 9.00 11.51
C GLU A 168 -25.10 8.11 10.54
N GLU A 169 -25.82 7.24 9.83
CA GLU A 169 -25.31 6.52 8.67
C GLU A 169 -24.91 7.53 7.58
N ARG A 170 -23.62 7.85 7.50
CA ARG A 170 -23.07 8.44 6.27
C ARG A 170 -22.99 7.37 5.20
N ASP A 171 -24.07 7.28 4.44
CA ASP A 171 -24.17 6.49 3.22
C ASP A 171 -23.12 6.94 2.19
N TYR A 172 -22.03 6.19 2.08
CA TYR A 172 -20.97 6.41 1.09
C TYR A 172 -21.38 5.94 -0.32
N SER A 173 -22.63 5.50 -0.54
CA SER A 173 -23.09 4.98 -1.84
C SER A 173 -23.34 6.08 -2.90
N GLN A 174 -23.41 7.36 -2.51
CA GLN A 174 -23.72 8.45 -3.44
C GLN A 174 -22.51 9.09 -4.14
N MET A 175 -21.28 8.64 -3.88
CA MET A 175 -20.09 9.28 -4.47
C MET A 175 -19.93 9.04 -5.99
N TYR A 176 -20.77 8.18 -6.58
CA TYR A 176 -20.84 7.90 -8.02
C TYR A 176 -22.23 8.13 -8.62
N ALA A 177 -23.07 8.98 -8.03
CA ALA A 177 -24.29 9.41 -8.70
C ALA A 177 -23.92 10.26 -9.94
N TYR A 178 -24.17 9.71 -11.12
CA TYR A 178 -24.09 10.38 -12.41
C TYR A 178 -24.91 11.69 -12.33
N PRO A 179 -24.43 12.82 -12.92
CA PRO A 179 -25.19 14.06 -12.90
C PRO A 179 -26.59 13.81 -13.48
N PRO A 180 -27.66 14.39 -12.90
CA PRO A 180 -29.01 14.18 -13.41
C PRO A 180 -29.06 14.66 -14.86
N ASP A 181 -29.24 13.71 -15.77
CA ASP A 181 -29.51 14.01 -17.17
C ASP A 181 -30.84 14.77 -17.23
N TYR A 182 -30.80 15.99 -17.76
CA TYR A 182 -31.96 16.82 -18.08
C TYR A 182 -32.68 16.26 -19.31
N TYR A 183 -33.10 14.99 -19.28
CA TYR A 183 -34.04 14.48 -20.28
C TYR A 183 -35.44 14.96 -19.91
N GLU A 184 -35.79 16.05 -20.58
CA GLU A 184 -37.11 16.53 -20.94
C GLU A 184 -38.25 15.54 -20.63
N GLU A 185 -39.14 16.02 -19.76
CA GLU A 185 -40.49 15.53 -19.49
C GLU A 185 -41.29 15.57 -20.79
N TYR A 186 -41.13 14.55 -21.62
CA TYR A 186 -42.09 14.19 -22.66
C TYR A 186 -43.15 13.31 -22.01
N GLU A 187 -44.08 13.93 -21.29
CA GLU A 187 -45.39 13.34 -21.09
C GLU A 187 -46.24 13.67 -22.34
N ASP A 188 -46.48 12.63 -23.12
CA ASP A 188 -47.43 12.55 -24.22
C ASP A 188 -48.83 13.00 -23.74
N GLU A 189 -49.34 14.12 -24.26
CA GLU A 189 -50.78 14.40 -24.28
C GLU A 189 -51.23 14.67 -25.73
N GLU A 190 -51.73 13.57 -26.31
CA GLU A 190 -52.90 13.44 -27.18
C GLU A 190 -53.24 14.56 -28.21
N TYR A 191 -53.16 14.12 -29.47
CA TYR A 191 -53.85 14.58 -30.67
C TYR A 191 -55.12 15.42 -30.46
N GLU A 192 -55.21 16.56 -31.17
CA GLU A 192 -56.45 16.95 -31.84
C GLU A 192 -56.16 17.65 -33.18
N ASP A 193 -56.88 17.16 -34.17
CA ASP A 193 -56.78 17.29 -35.62
C ASP A 193 -57.01 18.69 -36.23
N GLU A 194 -56.47 18.84 -37.44
CA GLU A 194 -56.96 19.65 -38.59
C GLU A 194 -56.92 21.19 -38.43
N GLU A 195 -56.41 21.98 -39.38
CA GLU A 195 -56.89 22.06 -40.76
C GLU A 195 -55.89 22.87 -41.62
N TYR A 196 -55.76 22.48 -42.88
CA TYR A 196 -54.94 23.10 -43.91
C TYR A 196 -55.46 24.49 -44.27
N GLU A 197 -54.57 25.45 -44.58
CA GLU A 197 -54.81 26.36 -45.70
C GLU A 197 -53.50 26.98 -46.22
N ASP A 198 -53.44 27.02 -47.54
CA ASP A 198 -52.33 27.22 -48.45
C ASP A 198 -51.93 28.70 -48.68
N GLU A 199 -50.77 28.85 -49.35
CA GLU A 199 -50.46 29.89 -50.36
C GLU A 199 -50.28 31.37 -49.95
N GLU A 200 -49.02 31.86 -49.94
CA GLU A 200 -48.39 32.70 -51.01
C GLU A 200 -46.93 33.07 -50.70
#